data_AF-A0A9D1XTB0-F1
#
_entry.id   AF-A0A9D1XTB0-F1
#
_cell.length_a   1.000
_cell.length_b   1.000
_cell.length_c   1.000
_cell.angle_alpha   90.00
_cell.angle_beta   90.00
_cell.angle_gamma   90.00
#
_symmetry.space_group_name_H-M   'P 1'
#
loop_
_entity.id
_entity.type
_entity.pdbx_description
1 polymer ?
#
loop_
_entity_poly.entity_id
_entity_poly.type
_entity_poly.pdbx_seq_one_letter_code
_entity_poly.pdbx_strand_id
1 'polypeptide(L)'
;MSLAIPADSLLRLPPLASYSGKSGQASVSVSRDRDVITVYASCDSLQLLVEYYERTSSVWKERYEEMTGLYEEEIKQRSNPVKIFFYGLGVGILLSVLTTIIIILKRKNNGN
;
A
#
# COMPACT_ATOMS: atom_id res chain seq x y z
N MET A 1 -10.89 -1.75 32.86
CA MET A 1 -9.84 -1.05 33.64
C MET A 1 -10.45 0.23 34.18
N SER A 2 -10.40 0.44 35.48
CA SER A 2 -10.92 1.64 36.14
C SER A 2 -9.78 2.30 36.90
N LEU A 3 -9.52 3.59 36.64
CA LEU A 3 -8.60 4.39 37.43
C LEU A 3 -9.43 5.16 38.45
N ALA A 4 -9.46 4.67 39.69
CA ALA A 4 -10.12 5.33 40.80
C ALA A 4 -9.14 6.29 41.47
N ILE A 5 -9.44 7.59 41.41
CA ILE A 5 -8.72 8.61 42.17
C ILE A 5 -9.53 8.89 43.44
N PRO A 6 -8.96 8.76 44.64
CA PRO A 6 -9.68 9.07 45.88
C PRO A 6 -10.03 10.56 45.92
N ALA A 7 -11.31 10.89 46.11
CA ALA A 7 -11.79 12.28 46.19
C ALA A 7 -11.09 13.08 47.30
N ASP A 8 -10.70 12.41 48.38
CA ASP A 8 -9.97 12.99 49.51
C ASP A 8 -8.56 13.50 49.11
N SER A 9 -7.93 12.86 48.12
CA SER A 9 -6.65 13.31 47.55
C SER A 9 -6.82 14.53 46.62
N LEU A 10 -7.99 14.68 46.00
CA LEU A 10 -8.30 15.86 45.17
C LEU A 10 -8.62 17.10 46.02
N LEU A 11 -9.31 16.89 47.15
CA LEU A 11 -9.68 17.96 48.08
C LEU A 11 -8.48 18.53 48.84
N ARG A 12 -7.46 17.71 49.10
CA ARG A 12 -6.20 18.11 49.77
C ARG A 12 -5.16 18.75 48.84
N LEU A 13 -5.43 18.88 47.54
CA LEU A 13 -4.48 19.52 46.61
C LEU A 13 -4.32 21.01 46.95
N PRO A 14 -3.10 21.48 47.30
CA PRO A 14 -2.84 22.91 47.40
C PRO A 14 -3.01 23.56 46.02
N PRO A 15 -3.35 24.86 45.95
CA PRO A 15 -3.46 25.57 44.68
C PRO A 15 -2.15 25.41 43.90
N LEU A 16 -2.24 25.03 42.62
CA LEU A 16 -1.13 24.66 41.70
C LEU A 16 -0.57 23.23 41.79
N ALA A 17 -1.10 22.32 42.60
CA ALA A 17 -0.65 20.94 42.58
C ALA A 17 -1.33 20.11 41.46
N SER A 18 -0.52 19.34 40.73
CA SER A 18 -0.99 18.38 39.72
C SER A 18 -0.81 16.95 40.20
N TYR A 19 -1.88 16.15 40.18
CA TYR A 19 -1.83 14.71 40.42
C TYR A 19 -1.79 13.98 39.07
N SER A 20 -0.89 13.01 38.92
CA SER A 20 -0.81 12.18 37.72
C SER A 20 -0.92 10.71 38.12
N GLY A 21 -1.93 10.02 37.58
CA GLY A 21 -2.19 8.60 37.82
C GLY A 21 -2.14 7.83 36.50
N LYS A 22 -1.50 6.66 36.52
CA LYS A 22 -1.44 5.75 35.37
C LYS A 22 -2.08 4.42 35.75
N SER A 23 -3.04 3.94 34.96
CA SER A 23 -3.56 2.57 35.04
C SER A 23 -3.52 1.93 33.67
N GLY A 24 -2.56 1.00 33.49
CA GLY A 24 -2.31 0.37 32.20
C GLY A 24 -1.87 1.37 31.13
N GLN A 25 -2.63 1.43 30.03
CA GLN A 25 -2.43 2.35 28.90
C GLN A 25 -3.21 3.67 29.08
N ALA A 26 -3.93 3.87 30.18
CA ALA A 26 -4.64 5.13 30.45
C ALA A 26 -3.83 5.98 31.44
N SER A 27 -3.55 7.23 31.07
CA SER A 27 -3.00 8.25 31.96
C SER A 27 -4.05 9.32 32.24
N VAL A 28 -4.16 9.72 33.51
CA VAL A 28 -5.02 10.82 33.93
C VAL A 28 -4.18 11.82 34.70
N SER A 29 -4.12 13.06 34.22
CA SER A 29 -3.56 14.20 34.94
C SER A 29 -4.67 15.11 35.42
N VAL A 30 -4.65 15.43 36.71
CA VAL A 30 -5.62 16.31 37.35
C VAL A 30 -4.86 17.51 37.90
N SER A 31 -5.21 18.70 37.43
CA SER A 31 -4.64 19.96 37.90
C SER A 31 -5.72 20.80 38.56
N ARG A 32 -5.38 21.46 39.68
CA ARG A 32 -6.29 22.33 40.43
C ARG A 32 -5.78 23.78 40.39
N ASP A 33 -6.51 24.65 39.68
CA ASP A 33 -6.35 26.10 39.76
C ASP A 33 -7.54 26.68 40.52
N ARG A 34 -7.29 27.08 41.78
CA ARG A 34 -8.24 27.72 42.70
C ARG A 34 -9.59 26.97 42.79
N ASP A 35 -10.58 27.35 42.00
CA ASP A 35 -11.95 26.82 42.02
C ASP A 35 -12.25 25.82 40.88
N VAL A 36 -11.31 25.64 39.93
CA VAL A 36 -11.52 24.80 38.75
C VAL A 36 -10.61 23.56 38.81
N ILE A 37 -11.22 22.39 38.70
CA ILE A 37 -10.53 21.10 38.57
C ILE A 37 -10.50 20.73 37.09
N THR A 38 -9.31 20.67 36.51
CA THR A 38 -9.12 20.23 35.13
C THR A 38 -8.63 18.79 35.11
N VAL A 39 -9.40 17.89 34.51
CA VAL A 39 -9.08 16.46 34.37
C VAL A 39 -8.75 16.17 32.92
N TYR A 40 -7.49 15.85 32.64
CA TYR A 40 -7.07 15.32 31.35
C TYR A 40 -6.91 13.82 31.45
N ALA A 41 -7.74 13.09 30.70
CA ALA A 41 -7.62 11.64 30.55
C ALA A 41 -7.18 11.32 29.12
N SER A 42 -6.04 10.66 28.96
CA SER A 42 -5.63 10.09 27.67
C SER A 42 -5.55 8.56 27.79
N CYS A 43 -6.06 7.88 26.77
CA CYS A 43 -5.95 6.44 26.63
C CYS A 43 -5.05 6.15 25.44
N ASP A 44 -3.88 5.59 25.72
CA ASP A 44 -2.81 5.33 24.76
C ASP A 44 -3.11 4.12 23.85
N SER A 45 -4.23 3.43 24.09
CA SER A 45 -4.60 2.23 23.33
C SER A 45 -5.01 2.49 21.89
N LEU A 46 -5.64 3.65 21.61
CA LEU A 46 -6.03 4.00 20.24
C LEU A 46 -4.83 4.51 19.43
N GLN A 47 -3.90 5.21 20.09
CA GLN A 47 -2.71 5.76 19.44
C GLN A 47 -1.75 4.66 19.01
N LEU A 48 -1.55 3.65 19.87
CA LEU A 48 -0.81 2.43 19.54
C LEU A 48 -1.46 1.65 18.38
N LEU A 49 -2.80 1.60 18.36
CA LEU A 49 -3.55 0.91 17.31
C LEU A 49 -3.40 1.61 15.95
N VAL A 50 -3.48 2.94 15.93
CA VAL A 50 -3.24 3.74 14.71
C VAL A 50 -1.80 3.53 14.21
N GLU A 51 -0.80 3.60 15.09
CA GLU A 51 0.60 3.36 14.69
C GLU A 51 0.81 1.94 14.15
N TYR A 52 0.16 0.94 14.77
CA TYR A 52 0.19 -0.43 14.27
C TYR A 52 -0.44 -0.58 12.88
N TYR A 53 -1.61 0.04 12.65
CA TYR A 53 -2.27 0.02 11.35
C TYR A 53 -1.47 0.77 10.29
N GLU A 54 -0.86 1.89 10.64
CA GLU A 54 -0.04 2.68 9.73
C GLU A 54 1.19 1.88 9.28
N ARG A 55 1.93 1.27 10.21
CA ARG A 55 3.08 0.41 9.87
C ARG A 55 2.68 -0.84 9.09
N THR A 56 1.52 -1.40 9.37
CA THR A 56 1.04 -2.58 8.63
C THR A 56 0.65 -2.17 7.20
N SER A 57 -0.02 -1.03 7.05
CA SER A 57 -0.51 -0.54 5.75
C SER A 57 0.62 -0.20 4.76
N SER A 58 1.74 0.35 5.22
CA SER A 58 2.89 0.67 4.36
C SER A 58 3.49 -0.58 3.74
N VAL A 59 3.63 -1.65 4.53
CA VAL A 59 4.18 -2.93 4.05
C VAL A 59 3.29 -3.56 2.97
N TRP A 60 1.96 -3.49 3.12
CA TRP A 60 1.05 -4.00 2.10
C TRP A 60 1.10 -3.15 0.83
N LYS A 61 1.15 -1.82 0.97
CA LYS A 61 1.20 -0.91 -0.17
C LYS A 61 2.45 -1.12 -1.02
N GLU A 62 3.62 -1.25 -0.40
CA GLU A 62 4.89 -1.52 -1.11
C GLU A 62 4.82 -2.83 -1.90
N ARG A 63 4.23 -3.88 -1.31
CA ARG A 63 4.07 -5.18 -1.99
C ARG A 63 3.07 -5.14 -3.14
N TYR A 64 2.00 -4.35 -3.01
CA TYR A 64 1.05 -4.15 -4.11
C TYR A 64 1.68 -3.37 -5.26
N GLU A 65 2.46 -2.31 -4.97
CA GLU A 65 3.15 -1.52 -5.99
C GLU A 65 4.18 -2.37 -6.76
N GLU A 66 4.97 -3.19 -6.06
CA GLU A 66 5.92 -4.13 -6.65
C GLU A 66 5.23 -5.13 -7.59
N MET A 67 4.11 -5.72 -7.14
CA MET A 67 3.33 -6.66 -7.95
C MET A 67 2.70 -5.97 -9.17
N THR A 68 2.12 -4.77 -9.01
CA THR A 68 1.51 -4.05 -10.14
C THR A 68 2.50 -3.70 -11.23
N GLY A 69 3.75 -3.34 -10.88
CA GLY A 69 4.80 -3.08 -11.87
C GLY A 69 5.11 -4.32 -12.72
N LEU A 70 5.24 -5.49 -12.08
CA LEU A 70 5.47 -6.76 -12.79
C LEU A 70 4.29 -7.16 -13.69
N TYR A 71 3.05 -6.98 -13.22
CA TYR A 71 1.86 -7.27 -14.04
C TYR A 71 1.74 -6.36 -15.27
N GLU A 72 2.05 -5.05 -15.14
CA GLU A 72 2.04 -4.14 -16.28
C GLU A 72 3.11 -4.51 -17.32
N GLU A 73 4.30 -4.92 -16.89
CA GLU A 73 5.35 -5.43 -17.76
C GLU A 73 4.92 -6.72 -18.47
N GLU A 74 4.33 -7.68 -17.76
CA GLU A 74 3.85 -8.94 -18.34
C GLU A 74 2.69 -8.74 -19.32
N ILE A 75 1.73 -7.85 -19.04
CA ILE A 75 0.60 -7.57 -19.94
C ILE A 75 1.09 -6.86 -21.21
N LYS A 76 2.07 -5.96 -21.10
CA LYS A 76 2.67 -5.29 -22.25
C LYS A 76 3.50 -6.26 -23.11
N GLN A 77 4.20 -7.21 -22.49
CA GLN A 77 4.91 -8.28 -23.19
C GLN A 77 3.94 -9.29 -23.83
N ARG A 78 2.85 -9.64 -23.14
CA ARG A 78 1.74 -10.46 -23.62
C ARG A 78 0.79 -9.64 -24.50
N SER A 79 1.36 -8.84 -25.40
CA SER A 79 0.59 -8.14 -26.41
C SER A 79 -0.25 -9.15 -27.21
N ASN A 80 -1.53 -8.80 -27.34
CA ASN A 80 -2.68 -9.61 -27.78
C ASN A 80 -2.34 -10.83 -28.67
N PRO A 81 -2.72 -12.07 -28.30
CA PRO A 81 -2.46 -13.28 -29.10
C PRO A 81 -3.03 -13.19 -30.52
N VAL A 82 -4.08 -12.40 -30.71
CA VAL A 82 -4.68 -12.12 -32.02
C VAL A 82 -3.71 -11.31 -32.91
N LYS A 83 -2.95 -10.36 -32.35
CA LYS A 83 -1.94 -9.60 -33.10
C LYS A 83 -0.77 -10.49 -33.54
N ILE A 84 -0.32 -11.40 -32.67
CA ILE A 84 0.72 -12.38 -32.99
C ILE A 84 0.26 -13.28 -34.15
N PHE A 85 -0.99 -13.74 -34.10
CA PHE A 85 -1.58 -14.55 -35.17
C PHE A 85 -1.63 -13.82 -36.52
N PHE A 86 -2.12 -12.57 -36.54
CA PHE A 86 -2.19 -11.78 -37.78
C PHE A 86 -0.80 -11.44 -38.34
N TYR A 87 0.18 -11.16 -37.47
CA TYR A 87 1.56 -10.91 -37.90
C TYR A 87 2.20 -12.16 -38.50
N GLY A 88 2.04 -13.32 -37.86
CA GLY A 88 2.54 -14.60 -38.37
C GLY A 88 1.93 -14.98 -39.72
N LEU A 89 0.62 -14.76 -39.91
CA LEU A 89 -0.06 -15.00 -41.18
C LEU A 89 0.48 -14.10 -42.29
N GLY A 90 0.64 -12.79 -42.02
CA GLY A 90 1.17 -11.84 -43.01
C GLY A 90 2.60 -12.15 -43.45
N VAL A 91 3.48 -12.48 -42.51
CA VAL A 91 4.88 -12.86 -42.81
C VAL A 91 4.94 -14.17 -43.60
N GLY A 92 4.13 -15.17 -43.25
CA GLY A 92 4.10 -16.45 -43.95
C GLY A 92 3.68 -16.32 -45.41
N ILE A 93 2.65 -15.53 -45.69
CA ILE A 93 2.18 -15.28 -47.06
C ILE A 93 3.27 -14.57 -47.87
N LEU A 94 3.91 -13.52 -47.32
CA LEU A 94 4.97 -12.79 -48.00
C LEU A 94 6.15 -13.69 -48.40
N LEU A 95 6.61 -14.57 -47.50
CA LEU A 95 7.69 -15.50 -47.81
C LEU A 95 7.29 -16.53 -48.89
N SER A 96 6.04 -16.99 -48.89
CA SER A 96 5.55 -17.92 -49.91
C SER A 96 5.50 -17.30 -51.32
N VAL A 97 5.11 -16.03 -51.42
CA VAL A 97 5.07 -15.29 -52.69
C VAL A 97 6.49 -14.97 -53.17
N LEU A 98 7.39 -14.55 -52.28
CA LEU A 98 8.78 -14.25 -52.65
C LEU A 98 9.52 -15.50 -53.15
N THR A 99 9.35 -16.64 -52.48
CA THR A 99 10.01 -17.89 -52.89
C THR A 99 9.50 -18.38 -54.25
N THR A 100 8.20 -18.29 -54.52
CA THR A 100 7.63 -18.66 -55.82
C THR A 100 8.12 -17.75 -56.96
N ILE A 101 8.19 -16.43 -56.74
CA ILE A 101 8.75 -15.47 -57.71
C ILE A 101 10.22 -15.79 -58.02
N ILE A 102 11.04 -16.03 -56.99
CA ILE A 102 12.46 -16.36 -57.16
C ILE A 102 12.63 -17.66 -57.97
N ILE A 103 11.82 -18.68 -57.71
CA ILE A 103 11.85 -19.96 -58.44
C ILE A 103 11.50 -19.75 -59.92
N ILE A 104 10.46 -18.97 -60.21
CA ILE A 104 10.05 -18.67 -61.59
C ILE A 104 11.15 -17.90 -62.33
N LEU A 105 11.75 -16.89 -61.70
CA LEU A 105 12.86 -16.13 -62.29
C LEU A 105 14.09 -17.00 -62.53
N LYS A 106 14.45 -17.88 -61.58
CA LYS A 106 15.57 -18.81 -61.74
C LYS A 106 15.32 -19.82 -62.86
N ARG A 107 14.09 -20.32 -63.00
CA ARG A 107 13.70 -21.23 -64.09
C ARG A 107 13.77 -20.54 -65.45
N LYS A 108 13.37 -19.28 -65.52
CA LYS A 108 13.47 -18.45 -66.75
C LYS A 108 14.93 -18.18 -67.14
N ASN A 109 15.81 -17.94 -66.16
CA ASN A 109 17.23 -17.69 -66.41
C ASN A 109 18.02 -18.96 -66.79
N ASN A 110 17.60 -20.14 -66.32
CA ASN A 110 18.24 -21.41 -66.65
C ASN A 110 17.70 -22.08 -67.93
N GLY A 111 16.58 -21.58 -68.48
CA GLY A 111 15.93 -22.10 -69.69
C GLY A 111 16.15 -21.24 -70.94
N ASN A 112 17.04 -20.26 -70.87
CA ASN A 112 17.54 -19.45 -71.98
C ASN A 112 19.06 -19.64 -72.07
#